data_AF-B0KBM1-F1
#
_entry.id   AF-B0KBM1-F1
#
_cell.length_a   1.000
_cell.length_b   1.000
_cell.length_c   1.000
_cell.angle_alpha   90.00
_cell.angle_beta   90.00
_cell.angle_gamma   90.00
#
_symmetry.space_group_name_H-M   'P 1'
#
loop_
_entity.id
_entity.type
_entity.pdbx_description
1 polymer ?
#
loop_
_entity_poly.entity_id
_entity_poly.type
_entity_poly.pdbx_seq_one_letter_code
_entity_poly.pdbx_strand_id
1 'polypeptide(L)'
;MKIVLIAPYRDLLETAITVKKDLNVDIELELGDLSEGVKVAREWEKKGVDIIISRGGTYQLIKESVSVPVVEIKVSAFDILRQFNGLIGCKEIIGVAGYKNVIYGCEVIGEILDLNLIKVVIEKEEEGLRQVAAAKEKGVSLIIGDTIGAYSAKRLGLKSRLITSGKEAVAAAVSESFRLAQALKAEKEKAEQIRTIVDFVHDGIIAIDKEGRVSIYNRMAEKIFKRPPAEAVGRKVETVVPNTRLYEVIETGKPQIGELQEVLGTMITTNRVPIVVGNEVVGAVATFQDVTMLQKVEQKIRRQLADRGLVAMYTFDDIIYSSEKMKDVVNQAKKYALLDSTVLIFGETGTGKELFAQSIHNASRRKNGPFVAINCAALPENLLESELFGYAEGAFTGARKGGKAGLFELAHGGTIFLDEIGEMPPGLQSKLLRVIQERRVMRIGDDRLIPVDVRIICATNRELVEMIKQGKFREDLFYRINVLQINIPPLRERKEDLDVLVPHFIKKYSLGCGKYINGLTSRAMDFLKTFNFPGNVRELESIIERACALCEGTLIDVGDIRFYQREESDVMPKMESHDIKPLEEIEREYIAKAIRLAGGNLSEAARKLGVNRTTLWRKLKENKK
;
A
#
# COMPACT_ATOMS: atom_id res chain seq x y z
N MET A 1 -18.35 -18.23 -41.73
CA MET A 1 -18.26 -16.89 -42.33
C MET A 1 -19.10 -16.90 -43.57
N LYS A 2 -19.98 -15.91 -43.72
CA LYS A 2 -20.88 -15.81 -44.87
C LYS A 2 -20.36 -14.70 -45.78
N ILE A 3 -19.88 -15.08 -46.96
CA ILE A 3 -19.45 -14.14 -48.00
C ILE A 3 -20.38 -14.32 -49.19
N VAL A 4 -20.90 -13.22 -49.72
CA VAL A 4 -21.73 -13.24 -50.93
C VAL A 4 -21.08 -12.42 -52.02
N LEU A 5 -21.08 -12.94 -53.25
CA LEU A 5 -20.69 -12.22 -54.45
C LEU A 5 -21.95 -11.90 -55.26
N ILE A 6 -22.22 -10.60 -55.42
CA ILE A 6 -23.34 -10.08 -56.20
C ILE A 6 -22.81 -9.65 -57.57
N ALA A 7 -23.08 -10.48 -58.58
CA ALA A 7 -22.64 -10.31 -59.94
C ALA A 7 -23.61 -9.40 -60.74
N PRO A 8 -23.15 -8.27 -61.31
CA PRO A 8 -24.03 -7.39 -62.08
C PRO A 8 -24.49 -7.96 -63.43
N TYR A 9 -23.80 -8.98 -63.95
CA TYR A 9 -24.14 -9.61 -65.22
C TYR A 9 -23.75 -11.10 -65.21
N ARG A 10 -24.38 -11.90 -66.09
CA ARG A 10 -24.27 -13.37 -66.11
C ARG A 10 -22.84 -13.89 -66.31
N ASP A 11 -22.07 -13.30 -67.22
CA ASP A 11 -20.69 -13.75 -67.47
C ASP A 11 -19.80 -13.65 -66.22
N LEU A 12 -20.03 -12.64 -65.35
CA LEU A 12 -19.32 -12.53 -64.09
C LEU A 12 -19.77 -13.60 -63.09
N LEU A 13 -21.06 -13.92 -63.07
CA LEU A 13 -21.60 -15.00 -62.24
C LEU A 13 -20.98 -16.35 -62.65
N GLU A 14 -20.90 -16.65 -63.94
CA GLU A 14 -20.27 -17.87 -64.46
C GLU A 14 -18.77 -17.93 -64.15
N THR A 15 -18.08 -16.79 -64.29
CA THR A 15 -16.68 -16.64 -63.88
C THR A 15 -16.53 -16.90 -62.39
N ALA A 16 -17.42 -16.36 -61.56
CA ALA A 16 -17.42 -16.56 -60.12
C ALA A 16 -17.74 -18.01 -59.72
N ILE A 17 -18.64 -18.71 -60.42
CA ILE A 17 -18.90 -20.15 -60.24
C ILE A 17 -17.62 -20.96 -60.50
N THR A 18 -16.88 -20.59 -61.55
CA THR A 18 -15.63 -21.26 -61.89
C THR A 18 -14.56 -21.00 -60.83
N VAL A 19 -14.38 -19.75 -60.43
CA VAL A 19 -13.42 -19.38 -59.37
C VAL A 19 -13.78 -20.02 -58.02
N LYS A 20 -15.08 -20.11 -57.69
CA LYS A 20 -15.56 -20.80 -56.49
C LYS A 20 -15.09 -22.26 -56.45
N LYS A 21 -15.16 -22.95 -57.60
CA LYS A 21 -14.68 -24.33 -57.76
C LYS A 21 -13.15 -24.41 -57.72
N ASP A 22 -12.47 -23.55 -58.49
CA ASP A 22 -11.01 -23.55 -58.63
C ASP A 22 -10.31 -23.28 -57.28
N LEU A 23 -10.85 -22.38 -56.47
CA LEU A 23 -10.32 -22.04 -55.14
C LEU A 23 -10.87 -22.94 -54.02
N ASN A 24 -11.85 -23.80 -54.31
CA ASN A 24 -12.57 -24.63 -53.33
C ASN A 24 -13.06 -23.82 -52.10
N VAL A 25 -13.74 -22.70 -52.37
CA VAL A 25 -14.23 -21.76 -51.35
C VAL A 25 -15.74 -21.81 -51.20
N ASP A 26 -16.21 -21.58 -49.98
CA ASP A 26 -17.64 -21.50 -49.67
C ASP A 26 -18.11 -20.03 -49.70
N ILE A 27 -18.53 -19.58 -50.89
CA ILE A 27 -19.12 -18.25 -51.11
C ILE A 27 -20.48 -18.38 -51.78
N GLU A 28 -21.42 -17.52 -51.41
CA GLU A 28 -22.75 -17.45 -52.04
C GLU A 28 -22.68 -16.57 -53.29
N LEU A 29 -23.40 -16.94 -54.33
CA LEU A 29 -23.33 -16.27 -55.64
C LEU A 29 -24.73 -15.84 -56.06
N GLU A 30 -24.92 -14.54 -56.26
CA GLU A 30 -26.21 -13.95 -56.61
C GLU A 30 -26.07 -13.04 -57.83
N LEU A 31 -27.15 -12.87 -58.57
CA LEU A 31 -27.22 -11.91 -59.67
C LEU A 31 -27.96 -10.65 -59.21
N GLY A 32 -27.42 -9.48 -59.53
CA GLY A 32 -28.07 -8.21 -59.23
C GLY A 32 -27.29 -7.05 -59.79
N ASP A 33 -27.89 -6.30 -60.71
CA ASP A 33 -27.29 -5.12 -61.32
C ASP A 33 -27.82 -3.84 -60.67
N LEU A 34 -26.94 -2.86 -60.45
CA LEU A 34 -27.26 -1.54 -59.93
C LEU A 34 -28.25 -1.58 -58.74
N SER A 35 -29.46 -1.05 -58.92
CA SER A 35 -30.50 -0.99 -57.89
C SER A 35 -31.02 -2.36 -57.44
N GLU A 36 -31.02 -3.37 -58.32
CA GLU A 36 -31.34 -4.76 -57.94
C GLU A 36 -30.24 -5.34 -57.06
N GLY A 37 -28.97 -5.06 -57.38
CA GLY A 37 -27.84 -5.46 -56.55
C GLY A 37 -27.91 -4.90 -55.12
N VAL A 38 -28.36 -3.66 -54.95
CA VAL A 38 -28.60 -3.05 -53.62
C VAL A 38 -29.70 -3.76 -52.84
N LYS A 39 -30.80 -4.16 -53.50
CA LYS A 39 -31.88 -4.93 -52.84
C LYS A 39 -31.36 -6.26 -52.32
N VAL A 40 -30.65 -7.01 -53.17
CA VAL A 40 -30.03 -8.29 -52.80
C VAL A 40 -29.04 -8.11 -51.65
N ALA A 41 -28.19 -7.08 -51.69
CA ALA A 41 -27.22 -6.79 -50.63
C ALA A 41 -27.88 -6.56 -49.26
N ARG A 42 -28.97 -5.78 -49.21
CA ARG A 42 -29.73 -5.53 -47.97
C ARG A 42 -30.40 -6.79 -47.41
N GLU A 43 -30.85 -7.69 -48.28
CA GLU A 43 -31.39 -8.98 -47.84
C GLU A 43 -30.32 -9.86 -47.21
N TRP A 44 -29.12 -9.88 -47.81
CA TRP A 44 -27.98 -10.61 -47.25
C TRP A 44 -27.46 -10.02 -45.94
N GLU A 45 -27.46 -8.69 -45.81
CA GLU A 45 -27.17 -8.00 -44.55
C GLU A 45 -28.11 -8.45 -43.42
N LYS A 46 -29.42 -8.51 -43.69
CA LYS A 46 -30.40 -9.04 -42.72
C LYS A 46 -30.19 -10.52 -42.38
N LYS A 47 -29.66 -11.31 -43.32
CA LYS A 47 -29.30 -12.73 -43.12
C LYS A 47 -27.96 -12.91 -42.36
N GLY A 48 -27.30 -11.81 -41.99
CA GLY A 48 -26.04 -11.81 -41.26
C GLY A 48 -24.85 -12.19 -42.14
N VAL A 49 -24.75 -11.61 -43.34
CA VAL A 49 -23.53 -11.72 -44.17
C VAL A 49 -22.37 -10.96 -43.53
N ASP A 50 -21.17 -11.54 -43.60
CA ASP A 50 -19.96 -10.91 -43.05
C ASP A 50 -19.32 -9.95 -44.07
N ILE A 51 -19.28 -10.32 -45.36
CA ILE A 51 -18.67 -9.52 -46.44
C ILE A 51 -19.45 -9.67 -47.74
N ILE A 52 -19.59 -8.57 -48.49
CA ILE A 52 -20.17 -8.54 -49.82
C ILE A 52 -19.09 -8.27 -50.87
N ILE A 53 -19.10 -9.00 -51.98
CA ILE A 53 -18.23 -8.78 -53.14
C ILE A 53 -19.10 -8.29 -54.30
N SER A 54 -18.71 -7.21 -54.98
CA SER A 54 -19.40 -6.77 -56.19
C SER A 54 -18.46 -6.04 -57.15
N ARG A 55 -19.00 -5.47 -58.23
CA ARG A 55 -18.24 -4.90 -59.35
C ARG A 55 -18.81 -3.56 -59.81
N GLY A 56 -17.93 -2.64 -60.19
CA GLY A 56 -18.27 -1.44 -60.98
C GLY A 56 -19.29 -0.52 -60.29
N GLY A 57 -20.33 -0.10 -61.02
CA GLY A 57 -21.40 0.75 -60.49
C GLY A 57 -22.20 0.11 -59.35
N THR A 58 -22.50 -1.18 -59.47
CA THR A 58 -23.22 -1.95 -58.45
C THR A 58 -22.45 -1.99 -57.13
N TYR A 59 -21.11 -2.12 -57.17
CA TYR A 59 -20.27 -2.02 -55.98
C TYR A 59 -20.42 -0.68 -55.25
N GLN A 60 -20.37 0.44 -55.99
CA GLN A 60 -20.48 1.78 -55.39
C GLN A 60 -21.83 1.95 -54.68
N LEU A 61 -22.92 1.57 -55.36
CA LEU A 61 -24.26 1.68 -54.81
C LEU A 61 -24.47 0.79 -53.57
N ILE A 62 -23.93 -0.43 -53.57
CA ILE A 62 -24.02 -1.32 -52.42
C ILE A 62 -23.23 -0.73 -51.24
N LYS A 63 -21.99 -0.27 -51.48
CA LYS A 63 -21.12 0.29 -50.44
C LYS A 63 -21.74 1.46 -49.68
N GLU A 64 -22.50 2.30 -50.36
CA GLU A 64 -23.20 3.44 -49.75
C GLU A 64 -24.49 3.03 -49.02
N SER A 65 -25.00 1.81 -49.27
CA SER A 65 -26.33 1.37 -48.85
C SER A 65 -26.38 0.33 -47.74
N VAL A 66 -25.23 -0.23 -47.34
CA VAL A 66 -25.10 -1.29 -46.32
C VAL A 66 -24.01 -0.96 -45.30
N SER A 67 -24.12 -1.54 -44.11
CA SER A 67 -23.16 -1.38 -43.00
C SER A 67 -22.05 -2.43 -42.99
N VAL A 68 -22.20 -3.52 -43.75
CA VAL A 68 -21.21 -4.59 -43.87
C VAL A 68 -20.08 -4.21 -44.85
N PRO A 69 -18.84 -4.67 -44.64
CA PRO A 69 -17.74 -4.42 -45.56
C PRO A 69 -18.01 -4.93 -46.98
N VAL A 70 -17.68 -4.10 -47.97
CA VAL A 70 -17.86 -4.43 -49.40
C VAL A 70 -16.51 -4.43 -50.11
N VAL A 71 -16.18 -5.54 -50.75
CA VAL A 71 -14.96 -5.75 -51.55
C VAL A 71 -15.26 -5.55 -53.03
N GLU A 72 -14.46 -4.71 -53.68
CA GLU A 72 -14.58 -4.46 -55.10
C GLU A 72 -13.77 -5.49 -55.91
N ILE A 73 -14.41 -6.13 -56.89
CA ILE A 73 -13.70 -6.79 -57.99
C ILE A 73 -13.13 -5.65 -58.85
N LYS A 74 -11.80 -5.45 -58.82
CA LYS A 74 -11.14 -4.37 -59.58
C LYS A 74 -10.92 -4.77 -61.04
N VAL A 75 -10.85 -3.77 -61.93
CA VAL A 75 -10.50 -4.02 -63.34
C VAL A 75 -9.02 -4.34 -63.38
N SER A 76 -8.64 -5.44 -64.01
CA SER A 76 -7.24 -5.70 -64.30
C SER A 76 -6.85 -5.12 -65.66
N ALA A 77 -5.55 -4.87 -65.86
CA ALA A 77 -5.05 -4.49 -67.18
C ALA A 77 -5.35 -5.56 -68.25
N PHE A 78 -5.39 -6.84 -67.88
CA PHE A 78 -5.76 -7.95 -68.77
C PHE A 78 -7.21 -7.86 -69.24
N ASP A 79 -8.13 -7.39 -68.38
CA ASP A 79 -9.54 -7.22 -68.73
C ASP A 79 -9.71 -6.16 -69.81
N ILE A 80 -8.99 -5.03 -69.67
CA ILE A 80 -8.98 -3.95 -70.65
C ILE A 80 -8.33 -4.45 -71.95
N LEU A 81 -7.12 -5.05 -71.89
CA LEU A 81 -6.42 -5.57 -73.06
C LEU A 81 -7.27 -6.57 -73.86
N ARG A 82 -8.03 -7.45 -73.20
CA ARG A 82 -8.90 -8.43 -73.86
C ARG A 82 -9.98 -7.75 -74.72
N GLN A 83 -10.54 -6.64 -74.24
CA GLN A 83 -11.55 -5.88 -75.00
C GLN A 83 -10.95 -5.03 -76.12
N PHE A 84 -9.69 -4.64 -75.96
CA PHE A 84 -8.94 -3.85 -76.93
C PHE A 84 -8.28 -4.73 -78.00
N ASN A 85 -8.26 -6.05 -77.81
CA ASN A 85 -7.73 -7.00 -78.77
C ASN A 85 -8.44 -6.91 -80.14
N GLY A 86 -7.66 -6.96 -81.22
CA GLY A 86 -8.14 -6.80 -82.59
C GLY A 86 -8.51 -5.37 -82.99
N LEU A 87 -8.25 -4.37 -82.15
CA LEU A 87 -8.39 -2.94 -82.48
C LEU A 87 -7.06 -2.28 -82.85
N ILE A 88 -5.95 -3.00 -82.74
CA ILE A 88 -4.61 -2.51 -83.12
C ILE A 88 -4.62 -2.11 -84.60
N GLY A 89 -4.25 -0.86 -84.90
CA GLY A 89 -4.31 -0.30 -86.25
C GLY A 89 -5.68 0.27 -86.66
N CYS A 90 -6.67 0.28 -85.77
CA CYS A 90 -7.95 0.95 -85.99
C CYS A 90 -7.76 2.48 -86.00
N LYS A 91 -8.17 3.15 -87.08
CA LYS A 91 -8.12 4.62 -87.20
C LYS A 91 -9.42 5.32 -86.73
N GLU A 92 -10.43 4.55 -86.35
CA GLU A 92 -11.70 5.10 -85.87
C GLU A 92 -11.58 5.59 -84.42
N ILE A 93 -12.44 6.53 -84.03
CA ILE A 93 -12.49 7.05 -82.67
C ILE A 93 -13.25 6.05 -81.78
N ILE A 94 -12.61 5.56 -80.73
CA ILE A 94 -13.19 4.61 -79.78
C ILE A 94 -13.56 5.37 -78.50
N GLY A 95 -14.81 5.25 -78.05
CA GLY A 95 -15.25 5.83 -76.79
C GLY A 95 -15.06 4.84 -75.64
N VAL A 96 -14.49 5.30 -74.52
CA VAL A 96 -14.41 4.52 -73.28
C VAL A 96 -15.43 5.06 -72.28
N ALA A 97 -16.52 4.33 -72.05
CA ALA A 97 -17.68 4.83 -71.31
C ALA A 97 -18.02 4.03 -70.05
N GLY A 98 -18.15 4.69 -68.91
CA GLY A 98 -18.54 4.03 -67.66
C GLY A 98 -18.16 4.78 -66.39
N TYR A 99 -18.43 4.15 -65.24
CA TYR A 99 -17.99 4.60 -63.93
C TYR A 99 -16.47 4.69 -63.86
N LYS A 100 -15.98 5.72 -63.17
CA LYS A 100 -14.55 6.04 -63.07
C LYS A 100 -13.69 4.85 -62.60
N ASN A 101 -14.19 4.02 -61.68
CA ASN A 101 -13.50 2.81 -61.19
C ASN A 101 -13.39 1.67 -62.22
N VAL A 102 -14.20 1.70 -63.29
CA VAL A 102 -14.18 0.67 -64.35
C VAL A 102 -13.32 1.08 -65.55
N ILE A 103 -13.33 2.37 -65.90
CA ILE A 103 -12.58 2.88 -67.06
C ILE A 103 -11.19 3.43 -66.70
N TYR A 104 -10.81 3.34 -65.43
CA TYR A 104 -9.49 3.76 -64.95
C TYR A 104 -8.38 2.94 -65.64
N GLY A 105 -7.37 3.63 -66.19
CA GLY A 105 -6.23 3.00 -66.87
C GLY A 105 -6.47 2.62 -68.34
N CYS A 106 -7.68 2.80 -68.88
CA CYS A 106 -7.95 2.57 -70.30
C CYS A 106 -7.19 3.55 -71.22
N GLU A 107 -6.96 4.80 -70.76
CA GLU A 107 -6.18 5.81 -71.49
C GLU A 107 -4.74 5.34 -71.72
N VAL A 108 -4.08 4.84 -70.67
CA VAL A 108 -2.70 4.32 -70.73
C VAL A 108 -2.60 3.13 -71.69
N ILE A 109 -3.56 2.21 -71.64
CA ILE A 109 -3.59 1.07 -72.56
C ILE A 109 -3.87 1.52 -74.00
N GLY A 110 -4.72 2.54 -74.18
CA GLY A 110 -4.96 3.18 -75.47
C GLY A 110 -3.71 3.77 -76.08
N GLU A 111 -2.93 4.50 -75.28
CA GLU A 111 -1.64 5.08 -75.70
C GLU A 111 -0.64 3.99 -76.11
N ILE A 112 -0.52 2.91 -75.33
CA ILE A 112 0.37 1.78 -75.64
C ILE A 112 -0.01 1.10 -76.97
N LEU A 113 -1.30 1.03 -77.28
CA LEU A 113 -1.83 0.38 -78.48
C LEU A 113 -2.01 1.33 -79.67
N ASP A 114 -1.63 2.61 -79.54
CA ASP A 114 -1.79 3.68 -80.54
C ASP A 114 -3.25 3.83 -81.01
N LEU A 115 -4.20 3.93 -80.07
CA LEU A 115 -5.63 4.05 -80.33
C LEU A 115 -6.15 5.44 -80.01
N ASN A 116 -7.06 5.95 -80.86
CA ASN A 116 -7.73 7.23 -80.64
C ASN A 116 -8.92 7.07 -79.69
N LEU A 117 -8.70 7.36 -78.40
CA LEU A 117 -9.71 7.18 -77.35
C LEU A 117 -10.39 8.49 -76.92
N ILE A 118 -11.72 8.45 -76.74
CA ILE A 118 -12.48 9.49 -76.05
C ILE A 118 -13.07 8.92 -74.76
N LYS A 119 -12.77 9.54 -73.62
CA LYS A 119 -13.32 9.12 -72.33
C LYS A 119 -14.70 9.72 -72.07
N VAL A 120 -15.60 8.91 -71.54
CA VAL A 120 -16.98 9.26 -71.18
C VAL A 120 -17.25 8.77 -69.76
N VAL A 121 -17.15 9.68 -68.78
CA VAL A 121 -17.26 9.33 -67.35
C VAL A 121 -18.70 9.45 -66.87
N ILE A 122 -19.30 8.31 -66.51
CA ILE A 122 -20.68 8.23 -66.02
C ILE A 122 -20.65 8.15 -64.49
N GLU A 123 -21.26 9.12 -63.80
CA GLU A 123 -21.37 9.10 -62.32
C GLU A 123 -22.72 8.56 -61.84
N LYS A 124 -23.78 8.73 -62.64
CA LYS A 124 -25.13 8.27 -62.34
C LYS A 124 -25.71 7.52 -63.55
N GLU A 125 -26.53 6.51 -63.27
CA GLU A 125 -27.14 5.67 -64.30
C GLU A 125 -27.93 6.47 -65.35
N GLU A 126 -28.68 7.47 -64.91
CA GLU A 126 -29.52 8.33 -65.75
C GLU A 126 -28.72 9.15 -66.79
N GLU A 127 -27.43 9.40 -66.51
CA GLU A 127 -26.58 10.22 -67.38
C GLU A 127 -26.00 9.43 -68.55
N GLY A 128 -25.99 8.10 -68.48
CA GLY A 128 -25.29 7.24 -69.43
C GLY A 128 -25.71 7.45 -70.88
N LEU A 129 -27.02 7.51 -71.15
CA LEU A 129 -27.55 7.73 -72.51
C LEU A 129 -27.14 9.09 -73.07
N ARG A 130 -27.23 10.15 -72.26
CA ARG A 130 -26.88 11.52 -72.67
C ARG A 130 -25.39 11.63 -72.98
N GLN A 131 -24.54 11.08 -72.12
CA GLN A 131 -23.09 11.19 -72.29
C GLN A 131 -22.57 10.36 -73.46
N VAL A 132 -23.13 9.15 -73.69
CA VAL A 132 -22.76 8.33 -74.85
C VAL A 132 -23.30 8.92 -76.16
N ALA A 133 -24.45 9.60 -76.14
CA ALA A 133 -24.95 10.36 -77.30
C ALA A 133 -24.00 11.51 -77.69
N ALA A 134 -23.48 12.27 -76.71
CA ALA A 134 -22.49 13.31 -76.97
C ALA A 134 -21.17 12.74 -77.54
N ALA A 135 -20.79 11.53 -77.16
CA ALA A 135 -19.64 10.83 -77.74
C ALA A 135 -19.90 10.41 -79.20
N LYS A 136 -21.12 9.96 -79.51
CA LYS A 136 -21.55 9.63 -80.89
C LYS A 136 -21.43 10.83 -81.82
N GLU A 137 -21.85 12.01 -81.38
CA GLU A 137 -21.73 13.26 -82.15
C GLU A 137 -20.28 13.64 -82.45
N LYS A 138 -19.34 13.23 -81.58
CA LYS A 138 -17.89 13.43 -81.77
C LYS A 138 -17.25 12.39 -82.70
N GLY A 139 -18.04 11.54 -83.37
CA GLY A 139 -17.55 10.58 -84.35
C GLY A 139 -17.11 9.23 -83.78
N VAL A 140 -17.51 8.90 -82.55
CA VAL A 140 -17.22 7.58 -81.94
C VAL A 140 -17.98 6.47 -82.66
N SER A 141 -17.27 5.44 -83.12
CA SER A 141 -17.85 4.29 -83.84
C SER A 141 -18.05 3.05 -82.95
N LEU A 142 -17.29 2.95 -81.86
CA LEU A 142 -17.26 1.82 -80.92
C LEU A 142 -17.18 2.33 -79.48
N ILE A 143 -18.03 1.81 -78.59
CA ILE A 143 -17.94 2.06 -77.15
C ILE A 143 -17.34 0.83 -76.44
N ILE A 144 -16.29 1.02 -75.67
CA ILE A 144 -15.75 0.02 -74.73
C ILE A 144 -16.03 0.51 -73.32
N GLY A 145 -16.70 -0.27 -72.48
CA GLY A 145 -17.21 0.31 -71.25
C GLY A 145 -17.76 -0.67 -70.25
N ASP A 146 -18.30 -0.15 -69.16
CA ASP A 146 -19.07 -0.93 -68.20
C ASP A 146 -20.49 -1.24 -68.73
N THR A 147 -21.35 -1.82 -67.88
CA THR A 147 -22.71 -2.18 -68.25
C THR A 147 -23.51 -0.98 -68.76
N ILE A 148 -23.35 0.20 -68.15
CA ILE A 148 -24.12 1.40 -68.50
C ILE A 148 -23.62 1.99 -69.82
N GLY A 149 -22.30 2.08 -70.01
CA GLY A 149 -21.69 2.52 -71.25
C GLY A 149 -22.07 1.62 -72.43
N ALA A 150 -21.94 0.30 -72.27
CA ALA A 150 -22.30 -0.67 -73.30
C ALA A 150 -23.80 -0.68 -73.61
N TYR A 151 -24.66 -0.59 -72.58
CA TYR A 151 -26.11 -0.52 -72.75
C TYR A 151 -26.54 0.74 -73.51
N SER A 152 -26.01 1.89 -73.09
CA SER A 152 -26.29 3.19 -73.72
C SER A 152 -25.87 3.20 -75.19
N ALA A 153 -24.71 2.62 -75.50
CA ALA A 153 -24.21 2.48 -76.87
C ALA A 153 -25.14 1.64 -77.75
N LYS A 154 -25.59 0.47 -77.25
CA LYS A 154 -26.55 -0.40 -77.99
C LYS A 154 -27.86 0.32 -78.28
N ARG A 155 -28.43 1.04 -77.31
CA ARG A 155 -29.67 1.82 -77.51
C ARG A 155 -29.52 2.91 -78.58
N LEU A 156 -28.33 3.46 -78.73
CA LEU A 156 -28.01 4.49 -79.72
C LEU A 156 -27.55 3.91 -81.07
N GLY A 157 -27.57 2.59 -81.24
CA GLY A 157 -27.15 1.90 -82.47
C GLY A 157 -25.64 1.87 -82.71
N LEU A 158 -24.82 2.12 -81.68
CA LEU A 158 -23.36 2.01 -81.75
C LEU A 158 -22.90 0.58 -81.47
N LYS A 159 -21.75 0.19 -82.05
CA LYS A 159 -21.07 -1.04 -81.64
C LYS A 159 -20.59 -0.87 -80.19
N SER A 160 -20.67 -1.93 -79.40
CA SER A 160 -20.27 -1.90 -77.98
C SER A 160 -19.49 -3.14 -77.56
N ARG A 161 -18.44 -2.99 -76.76
CA ARG A 161 -17.75 -4.08 -76.02
C ARG A 161 -17.83 -3.82 -74.52
N LEU A 162 -18.27 -4.82 -73.76
CA LEU A 162 -18.32 -4.75 -72.30
C LEU A 162 -16.97 -5.15 -71.71
N ILE A 163 -16.43 -4.34 -70.81
CA ILE A 163 -15.26 -4.68 -70.00
C ILE A 163 -15.69 -5.72 -68.98
N THR A 164 -15.42 -6.99 -69.30
CA THR A 164 -15.67 -8.12 -68.41
C THR A 164 -14.45 -8.43 -67.56
N SER A 165 -14.66 -8.75 -66.29
CA SER A 165 -13.60 -9.22 -65.39
C SER A 165 -13.28 -10.69 -65.63
N GLY A 166 -11.99 -10.99 -65.81
CA GLY A 166 -11.46 -12.34 -65.88
C GLY A 166 -11.42 -13.05 -64.53
N LYS A 167 -11.05 -14.33 -64.56
CA LYS A 167 -10.94 -15.19 -63.38
C LYS A 167 -9.97 -14.63 -62.34
N GLU A 168 -8.90 -13.98 -62.79
CA GLU A 168 -7.84 -13.43 -61.95
C GLU A 168 -8.36 -12.31 -61.04
N ALA A 169 -9.17 -11.40 -61.61
CA ALA A 169 -9.76 -10.28 -60.87
C ALA A 169 -10.78 -10.78 -59.83
N VAL A 170 -11.59 -11.77 -60.20
CA VAL A 170 -12.56 -12.39 -59.29
C VAL A 170 -11.85 -13.17 -58.18
N ALA A 171 -10.83 -13.96 -58.53
CA ALA A 171 -10.03 -14.71 -57.56
C ALA A 171 -9.29 -13.78 -56.57
N ALA A 172 -8.79 -12.63 -57.05
CA ALA A 172 -8.17 -11.62 -56.18
C ALA A 172 -9.17 -11.01 -55.19
N ALA A 173 -10.36 -10.64 -55.65
CA ALA A 173 -11.41 -10.08 -54.78
C ALA A 173 -11.92 -11.10 -53.75
N VAL A 174 -12.10 -12.35 -54.17
CA VAL A 174 -12.43 -13.46 -53.26
C VAL A 174 -11.32 -13.64 -52.23
N SER A 175 -10.06 -13.72 -52.64
CA SER A 175 -8.92 -13.85 -51.72
C SER A 175 -8.84 -12.69 -50.72
N GLU A 176 -9.08 -11.46 -51.17
CA GLU A 176 -9.10 -10.27 -50.33
C GLU A 176 -10.26 -10.31 -49.32
N SER A 177 -11.44 -10.75 -49.75
CA SER A 177 -12.58 -10.93 -48.85
C SER A 177 -12.27 -11.90 -47.72
N PHE A 178 -11.60 -13.02 -48.00
CA PHE A 178 -11.20 -13.97 -46.96
C PHE A 178 -10.16 -13.39 -45.99
N ARG A 179 -9.19 -12.60 -46.47
CA ARG A 179 -8.22 -11.91 -45.60
C ARG A 179 -8.90 -10.92 -44.66
N LEU A 180 -9.79 -10.10 -45.21
CA LEU A 180 -10.56 -9.13 -44.41
C LEU A 180 -11.45 -9.84 -43.39
N ALA A 181 -12.10 -10.94 -43.78
CA ALA A 181 -12.91 -11.76 -42.89
C ALA A 181 -12.08 -12.29 -41.72
N GLN A 182 -10.91 -12.89 -42.01
CA GLN A 182 -10.01 -13.40 -40.98
C GLN A 182 -9.55 -12.32 -40.01
N ALA A 183 -9.23 -11.12 -40.51
CA ALA A 183 -8.83 -10.00 -39.65
C ALA A 183 -9.97 -9.59 -38.69
N LEU A 184 -11.19 -9.42 -39.20
CA LEU A 184 -12.37 -9.06 -38.38
C LEU A 184 -12.68 -10.15 -37.34
N LYS A 185 -12.53 -11.42 -37.70
CA LYS A 185 -12.73 -12.52 -36.76
C LYS A 185 -11.67 -12.54 -35.67
N ALA A 186 -10.40 -12.38 -36.03
CA ALA A 186 -9.30 -12.36 -35.07
C ALA A 186 -9.44 -11.18 -34.09
N GLU A 187 -9.90 -10.02 -34.56
CA GLU A 187 -10.21 -8.87 -33.72
C GLU A 187 -11.35 -9.18 -32.73
N LYS A 188 -12.45 -9.77 -33.22
CA LYS A 188 -13.58 -10.19 -32.38
C LYS A 188 -13.19 -11.24 -31.35
N GLU A 189 -12.41 -12.25 -31.75
CA GLU A 189 -11.90 -13.30 -30.85
C GLU A 189 -11.02 -12.69 -29.75
N LYS A 190 -10.11 -11.76 -30.09
CA LYS A 190 -9.29 -11.04 -29.10
C LYS A 190 -10.13 -10.20 -28.14
N ALA A 191 -11.13 -9.48 -28.65
CA ALA A 191 -12.01 -8.66 -27.83
C ALA A 191 -12.79 -9.50 -26.81
N GLU A 192 -13.35 -10.63 -27.23
CA GLU A 192 -14.05 -11.57 -26.35
C GLU A 192 -13.11 -12.24 -25.34
N GLN A 193 -11.88 -12.56 -25.75
CA GLN A 193 -10.86 -13.10 -24.85
C GLN A 193 -10.53 -12.10 -23.72
N ILE A 194 -10.29 -10.82 -24.06
CA ILE A 194 -10.01 -9.76 -23.08
C ILE A 194 -11.21 -9.58 -22.13
N ARG A 195 -12.44 -9.52 -22.68
CA ARG A 195 -13.66 -9.39 -21.86
C ARG A 195 -13.80 -10.55 -20.88
N THR A 196 -13.58 -11.78 -21.34
CA THR A 196 -13.64 -12.99 -20.49
C THR A 196 -12.62 -12.93 -19.37
N ILE A 197 -11.37 -12.55 -19.65
CA ILE A 197 -10.32 -12.40 -18.62
C ILE A 197 -10.77 -11.38 -17.55
N VAL A 198 -11.24 -10.22 -18.00
CA VAL A 198 -11.68 -9.14 -17.10
C VAL A 198 -12.86 -9.57 -16.21
N ASP A 199 -13.81 -10.36 -16.73
CA ASP A 199 -14.97 -10.82 -15.96
C ASP A 199 -14.66 -11.92 -14.93
N PHE A 200 -13.60 -12.71 -15.15
CA PHE A 200 -13.18 -13.77 -14.24
C PHE A 200 -12.17 -13.33 -13.17
N VAL A 201 -11.55 -12.16 -13.32
CA VAL A 201 -10.65 -11.61 -12.30
C VAL A 201 -11.43 -11.29 -11.01
N HIS A 202 -10.80 -11.58 -9.86
CA HIS A 202 -11.38 -11.34 -8.55
C HIS A 202 -11.47 -9.86 -8.18
N ASP A 203 -10.64 -9.01 -8.78
CA ASP A 203 -10.68 -7.57 -8.62
C ASP A 203 -11.83 -6.96 -9.42
N GLY A 204 -12.40 -5.87 -8.90
CA GLY A 204 -13.28 -5.03 -9.68
C GLY A 204 -12.50 -4.21 -10.69
N ILE A 205 -12.98 -4.18 -11.93
CA ILE A 205 -12.33 -3.48 -13.04
C ILE A 205 -13.33 -2.57 -13.72
N ILE A 206 -12.95 -1.30 -13.87
CA ILE A 206 -13.69 -0.30 -14.63
C ILE A 206 -12.72 0.39 -15.58
N ALA A 207 -13.05 0.43 -16.87
CA ALA A 207 -12.32 1.23 -17.84
C ALA A 207 -13.22 2.33 -18.41
N ILE A 208 -12.63 3.46 -18.72
CA ILE A 208 -13.29 4.61 -19.32
C ILE A 208 -12.54 5.09 -20.57
N ASP A 209 -13.28 5.67 -21.52
CA ASP A 209 -12.72 6.38 -22.67
C ASP A 209 -12.26 7.80 -22.31
N LYS A 210 -11.74 8.52 -23.32
CA LYS A 210 -11.25 9.90 -23.19
C LYS A 210 -12.34 10.88 -22.77
N GLU A 211 -13.59 10.61 -23.12
CA GLU A 211 -14.77 11.40 -22.76
C GLU A 211 -15.34 11.03 -21.38
N GLY A 212 -14.71 10.10 -20.67
CA GLY A 212 -15.08 9.65 -19.33
C GLY A 212 -16.27 8.70 -19.30
N ARG A 213 -16.60 8.05 -20.42
CA ARG A 213 -17.67 7.05 -20.50
C ARG A 213 -17.13 5.67 -20.24
N VAL A 214 -17.89 4.87 -19.50
CA VAL A 214 -17.49 3.51 -19.12
C VAL A 214 -17.47 2.60 -20.35
N SER A 215 -16.31 2.03 -20.66
CA SER A 215 -16.12 1.06 -21.73
C SER A 215 -16.08 -0.38 -21.21
N ILE A 216 -15.57 -0.59 -20.00
CA ILE A 216 -15.49 -1.89 -19.34
C ILE A 216 -16.04 -1.78 -17.92
N TYR A 217 -16.84 -2.75 -17.52
CA TYR A 217 -17.41 -2.84 -16.18
C TYR A 217 -17.67 -4.31 -15.83
N ASN A 218 -16.81 -4.90 -15.00
CA ASN A 218 -16.82 -6.34 -14.77
C ASN A 218 -17.79 -6.77 -13.66
N ARG A 219 -17.97 -8.09 -13.50
CA ARG A 219 -18.87 -8.66 -12.48
C ARG A 219 -18.54 -8.24 -11.04
N MET A 220 -17.28 -8.03 -10.71
CA MET A 220 -16.91 -7.58 -9.36
C MET A 220 -17.26 -6.10 -9.14
N ALA A 221 -17.14 -5.25 -10.18
CA ALA A 221 -17.64 -3.88 -10.16
C ALA A 221 -19.15 -3.84 -9.85
N GLU A 222 -19.94 -4.72 -10.49
CA GLU A 222 -21.37 -4.84 -10.21
C GLU A 222 -21.66 -5.17 -8.74
N LYS A 223 -20.92 -6.10 -8.14
CA LYS A 223 -21.12 -6.48 -6.73
C LYS A 223 -20.82 -5.34 -5.77
N ILE A 224 -19.74 -4.58 -6.01
CA ILE A 224 -19.27 -3.52 -5.11
C ILE A 224 -20.15 -2.28 -5.23
N PHE A 225 -20.45 -1.83 -6.45
CA PHE A 225 -21.25 -0.63 -6.69
C PHE A 225 -22.76 -0.92 -6.79
N LYS A 226 -23.17 -2.18 -6.68
CA LYS A 226 -24.57 -2.66 -6.72
C LYS A 226 -25.32 -2.14 -7.95
N ARG A 227 -24.63 -2.13 -9.10
CA ARG A 227 -25.17 -1.62 -10.36
C ARG A 227 -24.80 -2.54 -11.53
N PRO A 228 -25.77 -2.96 -12.36
CA PRO A 228 -25.51 -3.90 -13.44
C PRO A 228 -24.73 -3.25 -14.61
N PRO A 229 -23.94 -4.02 -15.37
CA PRO A 229 -23.17 -3.50 -16.51
C PRO A 229 -24.01 -2.77 -17.56
N ALA A 230 -25.26 -3.23 -17.80
CA ALA A 230 -26.18 -2.62 -18.76
C ALA A 230 -26.56 -1.16 -18.43
N GLU A 231 -26.43 -0.76 -17.16
CA GLU A 231 -26.67 0.61 -16.71
C GLU A 231 -25.40 1.43 -16.54
N ALA A 232 -24.23 0.80 -16.62
CA ALA A 232 -22.93 1.42 -16.42
C ALA A 232 -22.26 1.75 -17.75
N VAL A 233 -22.18 0.77 -18.66
CA VAL A 233 -21.46 0.88 -19.94
C VAL A 233 -22.08 1.97 -20.82
N GLY A 234 -21.24 2.83 -21.40
CA GLY A 234 -21.60 3.97 -22.25
C GLY A 234 -22.02 5.25 -21.49
N ARG A 235 -22.24 5.17 -20.17
CA ARG A 235 -22.56 6.33 -19.32
C ARG A 235 -21.29 6.97 -18.76
N LYS A 236 -21.38 8.25 -18.36
CA LYS A 236 -20.29 8.94 -17.67
C LYS A 236 -19.98 8.29 -16.34
N VAL A 237 -18.71 8.00 -16.08
CA VAL A 237 -18.26 7.27 -14.90
C VAL A 237 -18.65 7.94 -13.58
N GLU A 238 -18.70 9.27 -13.54
CA GLU A 238 -19.10 10.05 -12.35
C GLU A 238 -20.54 9.75 -11.91
N THR A 239 -21.41 9.38 -12.85
CA THR A 239 -22.81 9.03 -12.59
C THR A 239 -22.99 7.56 -12.19
N VAL A 240 -21.97 6.74 -12.43
CA VAL A 240 -21.97 5.30 -12.18
C VAL A 240 -21.26 5.00 -10.87
N VAL A 241 -20.10 5.62 -10.65
CA VAL A 241 -19.21 5.42 -9.52
C VAL A 241 -18.98 6.74 -8.79
N PRO A 242 -19.56 6.91 -7.59
CA PRO A 242 -19.25 8.06 -6.74
C PRO A 242 -17.77 8.10 -6.39
N ASN A 243 -17.18 9.30 -6.38
CA ASN A 243 -15.77 9.52 -6.03
C ASN A 243 -14.79 8.65 -6.86
N THR A 244 -15.09 8.42 -8.15
CA THR A 244 -14.28 7.56 -9.01
C THR A 244 -12.82 8.01 -9.16
N ARG A 245 -12.57 9.33 -9.23
CA ARG A 245 -11.25 9.95 -9.49
C ARG A 245 -10.52 9.45 -10.75
N LEU A 246 -11.18 8.68 -11.61
CA LEU A 246 -10.60 8.19 -12.87
C LEU A 246 -10.29 9.32 -13.85
N TYR A 247 -11.05 10.42 -13.83
CA TYR A 247 -10.81 11.60 -14.66
C TYR A 247 -9.47 12.29 -14.32
N GLU A 248 -9.06 12.30 -13.05
CA GLU A 248 -7.81 12.91 -12.60
C GLU A 248 -6.59 12.25 -13.27
N VAL A 249 -6.66 10.94 -13.49
CA VAL A 249 -5.58 10.17 -14.11
C VAL A 249 -5.55 10.39 -15.64
N ILE A 250 -6.69 10.68 -16.26
CA ILE A 250 -6.75 11.13 -17.67
C ILE A 250 -6.08 12.50 -17.80
N GLU A 251 -6.43 13.46 -16.95
CA GLU A 251 -5.92 14.83 -17.01
C GLU A 251 -4.43 14.93 -16.68
N THR A 252 -3.98 14.20 -15.66
CA THR A 252 -2.60 14.27 -15.19
C THR A 252 -1.65 13.35 -15.95
N GLY A 253 -2.17 12.30 -16.59
CA GLY A 253 -1.38 11.23 -17.20
C GLY A 253 -0.53 10.43 -16.20
N LYS A 254 -0.77 10.57 -14.89
CA LYS A 254 0.01 9.92 -13.83
C LYS A 254 -0.81 8.85 -13.11
N PRO A 255 -0.24 7.65 -12.86
CA PRO A 255 -0.94 6.60 -12.12
C PRO A 255 -1.10 6.96 -10.63
N GLN A 256 -2.21 6.51 -10.04
CA GLN A 256 -2.44 6.51 -8.59
C GLN A 256 -2.52 5.04 -8.13
N ILE A 257 -1.69 4.63 -7.18
CA ILE A 257 -1.51 3.20 -6.83
C ILE A 257 -1.70 3.02 -5.32
N GLY A 258 -2.50 2.04 -4.92
CA GLY A 258 -2.67 1.61 -3.54
C GLY A 258 -3.53 2.54 -2.70
N GLU A 259 -4.33 3.39 -3.33
CA GLU A 259 -5.18 4.35 -2.63
C GLU A 259 -6.29 3.62 -1.88
N LEU A 260 -6.55 4.03 -0.64
CA LEU A 260 -7.67 3.53 0.15
C LEU A 260 -8.88 4.43 -0.06
N GLN A 261 -10.04 3.81 -0.30
CA GLN A 261 -11.28 4.54 -0.50
C GLN A 261 -12.46 3.79 0.12
N GLU A 262 -13.37 4.53 0.74
CA GLU A 262 -14.66 4.02 1.16
C GLU A 262 -15.70 4.25 0.06
N VAL A 263 -16.40 3.19 -0.32
CA VAL A 263 -17.48 3.21 -1.30
C VAL A 263 -18.66 2.44 -0.76
N LEU A 264 -19.80 3.13 -0.56
CA LEU A 264 -21.06 2.52 -0.11
C LEU A 264 -20.92 1.65 1.15
N GLY A 265 -20.02 2.03 2.07
CA GLY A 265 -19.72 1.30 3.32
C GLY A 265 -18.74 0.13 3.16
N THR A 266 -18.15 -0.05 1.98
CA THR A 266 -17.09 -1.03 1.72
C THR A 266 -15.76 -0.30 1.58
N MET A 267 -14.75 -0.73 2.33
CA MET A 267 -13.38 -0.23 2.17
C MET A 267 -12.69 -0.98 1.04
N ILE A 268 -12.23 -0.25 0.04
CA ILE A 268 -11.51 -0.77 -1.11
C ILE A 268 -10.10 -0.19 -1.18
N THR A 269 -9.13 -1.00 -1.61
CA THR A 269 -7.90 -0.51 -2.22
C THR A 269 -8.13 -0.33 -3.70
N THR A 270 -7.65 0.76 -4.30
CA THR A 270 -7.83 1.04 -5.72
C THR A 270 -6.55 1.53 -6.40
N ASN A 271 -6.31 1.03 -7.61
CA ASN A 271 -5.27 1.49 -8.51
C ASN A 271 -5.93 2.12 -9.73
N ARG A 272 -5.40 3.26 -10.20
CA ARG A 272 -5.89 3.98 -11.37
C ARG A 272 -4.74 4.28 -12.31
N VAL A 273 -4.85 3.86 -13.56
CA VAL A 273 -3.77 3.95 -14.55
C VAL A 273 -4.32 4.51 -15.86
N PRO A 274 -3.65 5.47 -16.52
CA PRO A 274 -4.08 5.97 -17.81
C PRO A 274 -3.81 4.95 -18.91
N ILE A 275 -4.70 4.86 -19.89
CA ILE A 275 -4.48 4.09 -21.12
C ILE A 275 -3.78 5.03 -22.10
N VAL A 276 -2.53 4.71 -22.45
CA VAL A 276 -1.71 5.54 -23.34
C VAL A 276 -1.46 4.79 -24.64
N VAL A 277 -1.77 5.44 -25.77
CA VAL A 277 -1.47 4.94 -27.11
C VAL A 277 -0.55 5.96 -27.79
N GLY A 278 0.69 5.58 -28.06
CA GLY A 278 1.72 6.52 -28.48
C GLY A 278 2.01 7.54 -27.37
N ASN A 279 1.77 8.82 -27.63
CA ASN A 279 1.91 9.92 -26.66
C ASN A 279 0.56 10.50 -26.19
N GLU A 280 -0.56 9.86 -26.55
CA GLU A 280 -1.90 10.37 -26.22
C GLU A 280 -2.58 9.45 -25.18
N VAL A 281 -3.19 10.08 -24.17
CA VAL A 281 -4.05 9.38 -23.21
C VAL A 281 -5.42 9.21 -23.83
N VAL A 282 -5.82 7.96 -24.06
CA VAL A 282 -7.08 7.58 -24.72
C VAL A 282 -8.15 7.10 -23.74
N GLY A 283 -7.84 7.04 -22.45
CA GLY A 283 -8.75 6.60 -21.40
C GLY A 283 -8.03 6.29 -20.08
N ALA A 284 -8.71 5.61 -19.17
CA ALA A 284 -8.13 5.15 -17.91
C ALA A 284 -8.78 3.85 -17.42
N VAL A 285 -8.05 3.08 -16.61
CA VAL A 285 -8.52 1.86 -15.95
C VAL A 285 -8.37 2.00 -14.44
N ALA A 286 -9.43 1.67 -13.70
CA ALA A 286 -9.38 1.46 -12.26
C ALA A 286 -9.50 -0.04 -11.96
N THR A 287 -8.64 -0.53 -11.07
CA THR A 287 -8.87 -1.80 -10.37
C THR A 287 -9.16 -1.54 -8.90
N PHE A 288 -9.95 -2.39 -8.27
CA PHE A 288 -10.29 -2.26 -6.86
C PHE A 288 -10.54 -3.60 -6.18
N GLN A 289 -10.12 -3.70 -4.92
CA GLN A 289 -10.18 -4.90 -4.10
C GLN A 289 -10.85 -4.58 -2.75
N ASP A 290 -11.83 -5.38 -2.35
CA ASP A 290 -12.47 -5.27 -1.03
C ASP A 290 -11.51 -5.76 0.07
N VAL A 291 -11.16 -4.86 1.00
CA VAL A 291 -10.25 -5.14 2.13
C VAL A 291 -10.98 -5.15 3.49
N THR A 292 -12.31 -5.11 3.47
CA THR A 292 -13.16 -4.98 4.68
C THR A 292 -12.96 -6.15 5.65
N MET A 293 -12.82 -7.38 5.14
CA MET A 293 -12.63 -8.57 5.98
C MET A 293 -11.27 -8.57 6.69
N LEU A 294 -10.20 -8.15 6.00
CA LEU A 294 -8.85 -8.08 6.57
C LEU A 294 -8.81 -7.08 7.73
N GLN A 295 -9.40 -5.89 7.55
CA GLN A 295 -9.53 -4.91 8.63
C GLN A 295 -10.34 -5.43 9.81
N LYS A 296 -11.48 -6.10 9.56
CA LYS A 296 -12.32 -6.65 10.65
C LYS A 296 -11.58 -7.70 11.48
N VAL A 297 -10.79 -8.55 10.83
CA VAL A 297 -9.96 -9.56 11.51
C VAL A 297 -8.85 -8.90 12.31
N GLU A 298 -8.14 -7.93 11.74
CA GLU A 298 -7.11 -7.16 12.44
C GLU A 298 -7.67 -6.45 13.68
N GLN A 299 -8.80 -5.76 13.54
CA GLN A 299 -9.47 -5.10 14.67
C GLN A 299 -9.92 -6.09 15.74
N LYS A 300 -10.40 -7.27 15.36
CA LYS A 300 -10.79 -8.32 16.32
C LYS A 300 -9.58 -8.85 17.09
N ILE A 301 -8.46 -9.11 16.40
CA ILE A 301 -7.20 -9.53 17.04
C ILE A 301 -6.73 -8.45 18.01
N ARG A 302 -6.72 -7.18 17.58
CA ARG A 302 -6.28 -6.06 18.41
C ARG A 302 -7.16 -5.87 19.66
N ARG A 303 -8.49 -6.04 19.54
CA ARG A 303 -9.40 -6.06 20.69
C ARG A 303 -9.11 -7.22 21.64
N GLN A 304 -8.89 -8.43 21.11
CA GLN A 304 -8.55 -9.58 21.93
C GLN A 304 -7.21 -9.42 22.68
N LEU A 305 -6.23 -8.74 22.07
CA LEU A 305 -4.98 -8.40 22.73
C LEU A 305 -5.19 -7.34 23.82
N ALA A 306 -6.00 -6.31 23.54
CA ALA A 306 -6.34 -5.26 24.50
C ALA A 306 -7.12 -5.77 25.72
N ASP A 307 -8.11 -6.64 25.51
CA ASP A 307 -8.89 -7.28 26.59
C ASP A 307 -8.01 -8.11 27.52
N ARG A 308 -6.84 -8.57 27.04
CA ARG A 308 -5.84 -9.32 27.80
C ARG A 308 -4.72 -8.45 28.37
N GLY A 309 -4.77 -7.12 28.17
CA GLY A 309 -3.74 -6.19 28.61
C GLY A 309 -2.40 -6.32 27.86
N LEU A 310 -2.37 -6.96 26.69
CA LEU A 310 -1.15 -7.26 25.93
C LEU A 310 -0.83 -6.18 24.88
N VAL A 311 -1.05 -4.91 25.22
CA VAL A 311 -0.89 -3.78 24.29
C VAL A 311 -0.01 -2.71 24.93
N ALA A 312 0.95 -2.19 24.16
CA ALA A 312 1.76 -1.05 24.57
C ALA A 312 0.96 0.24 24.48
N MET A 313 0.81 0.95 25.60
CA MET A 313 0.06 2.20 25.69
C MET A 313 0.90 3.43 25.39
N TYR A 314 2.22 3.36 25.63
CA TYR A 314 3.10 4.52 25.52
C TYR A 314 3.91 4.54 24.22
N THR A 315 4.17 5.75 23.75
CA THR A 315 4.96 6.08 22.57
C THR A 315 6.12 7.00 22.97
N PHE A 316 7.05 7.24 22.04
CA PHE A 316 8.16 8.16 22.31
C PHE A 316 7.71 9.60 22.62
N ASP A 317 6.49 9.97 22.22
CA ASP A 317 5.92 11.29 22.48
C ASP A 317 5.45 11.42 23.95
N ASP A 318 5.25 10.31 24.65
CA ASP A 318 4.93 10.26 26.08
C ASP A 318 6.19 10.41 26.97
N ILE A 319 7.40 10.37 26.37
CA ILE A 319 8.66 10.60 27.07
C ILE A 319 8.92 12.10 27.08
N ILE A 320 8.72 12.73 28.24
CA ILE A 320 8.89 14.18 28.43
C ILE A 320 10.32 14.50 28.81
N TYR A 321 10.98 15.37 28.05
CA TYR A 321 12.35 15.82 28.28
C TYR A 321 12.64 17.13 27.54
N SER A 322 13.72 17.80 27.94
CA SER A 322 14.27 19.00 27.29
C SER A 322 15.79 18.93 27.14
N SER A 323 16.46 18.09 27.93
CA SER A 323 17.91 17.88 27.90
C SER A 323 18.39 17.20 26.61
N GLU A 324 19.53 17.66 26.08
CA GLU A 324 20.16 17.03 24.91
C GLU A 324 20.58 15.58 25.20
N LYS A 325 21.00 15.26 26.45
CA LYS A 325 21.31 13.88 26.85
C LYS A 325 20.13 12.95 26.61
N MET A 326 18.94 13.32 27.08
CA MET A 326 17.75 12.47 26.93
C MET A 326 17.29 12.38 25.47
N LYS A 327 17.43 13.47 24.71
CA LYS A 327 17.17 13.51 23.27
C LYS A 327 18.03 12.49 22.51
N ASP A 328 19.31 12.39 22.84
CA ASP A 328 20.22 11.41 22.24
C ASP A 328 19.77 9.97 22.54
N VAL A 329 19.38 9.68 23.78
CA VAL A 329 18.85 8.37 24.18
C VAL A 329 17.57 8.02 23.41
N VAL A 330 16.64 8.97 23.27
CA VAL A 330 15.39 8.78 22.51
C VAL A 330 15.68 8.54 21.03
N ASN A 331 16.61 9.28 20.43
CA ASN A 331 17.02 9.08 19.03
C ASN A 331 17.68 7.72 18.81
N GLN A 332 18.51 7.27 19.74
CA GLN A 332 19.10 5.94 19.72
C GLN A 332 18.02 4.85 19.82
N ALA A 333 17.08 5.00 20.76
CA ALA A 333 15.97 4.07 20.95
C ALA A 333 15.08 3.97 19.70
N LYS A 334 14.80 5.09 19.03
CA LYS A 334 14.07 5.11 17.74
C LYS A 334 14.78 4.32 16.64
N LYS A 335 16.11 4.42 16.54
CA LYS A 335 16.91 3.62 15.59
C LYS A 335 16.83 2.13 15.93
N TYR A 336 16.93 1.79 17.22
CA TYR A 336 16.84 0.40 17.68
C TYR A 336 15.45 -0.20 17.49
N ALA A 337 14.39 0.60 17.55
CA ALA A 337 13.02 0.14 17.29
C ALA A 337 12.85 -0.50 15.90
N LEU A 338 13.62 -0.05 14.90
CA LEU A 338 13.56 -0.56 13.52
C LEU A 338 14.22 -1.94 13.33
N LEU A 339 14.96 -2.42 14.33
CA LEU A 339 15.67 -3.70 14.34
C LEU A 339 14.92 -4.73 15.20
N ASP A 340 15.07 -6.02 14.90
CA ASP A 340 14.51 -7.12 15.70
C ASP A 340 15.48 -7.65 16.78
N SER A 341 16.68 -7.06 16.90
CA SER A 341 17.67 -7.45 17.91
C SER A 341 17.20 -7.18 19.34
N THR A 342 17.72 -7.96 20.29
CA THR A 342 17.47 -7.78 21.72
C THR A 342 17.96 -6.40 22.17
N VAL A 343 17.13 -5.72 22.97
CA VAL A 343 17.48 -4.41 23.55
C VAL A 343 17.63 -4.56 25.06
N LEU A 344 18.74 -4.08 25.62
CA LEU A 344 18.96 -3.96 27.06
C LEU A 344 18.83 -2.50 27.47
N ILE A 345 17.86 -2.19 28.32
CA ILE A 345 17.63 -0.86 28.89
C ILE A 345 18.24 -0.84 30.30
N PHE A 346 19.33 -0.11 30.45
CA PHE A 346 19.94 0.15 31.73
C PHE A 346 19.49 1.51 32.25
N GLY A 347 19.14 1.58 33.53
CA GLY A 347 18.82 2.83 34.19
C GLY A 347 18.33 2.62 35.62
N GLU A 348 18.58 3.61 36.46
CA GLU A 348 18.14 3.59 37.86
C GLU A 348 16.62 3.43 38.00
N THR A 349 16.18 3.06 39.21
CA THR A 349 14.75 2.98 39.53
C THR A 349 14.08 4.34 39.34
N GLY A 350 12.89 4.35 38.74
CA GLY A 350 12.12 5.59 38.53
C GLY A 350 12.57 6.46 37.36
N THR A 351 13.47 5.98 36.47
CA THR A 351 13.91 6.72 35.27
C THR A 351 12.99 6.62 34.05
N GLY A 352 12.02 5.68 34.07
CA GLY A 352 11.05 5.48 32.97
C GLY A 352 11.39 4.35 32.00
N LYS A 353 12.10 3.30 32.43
CA LYS A 353 12.49 2.14 31.58
C LYS A 353 11.32 1.52 30.81
N GLU A 354 10.16 1.39 31.45
CA GLU A 354 8.96 0.82 30.82
C GLU A 354 8.43 1.70 29.66
N LEU A 355 8.47 3.03 29.81
CA LEU A 355 8.08 3.96 28.73
C LEU A 355 8.93 3.72 27.49
N PHE A 356 10.24 3.52 27.67
CA PHE A 356 11.14 3.18 26.55
C PHE A 356 10.80 1.82 25.94
N ALA A 357 10.57 0.79 26.74
CA ALA A 357 10.23 -0.55 26.20
C ALA A 357 8.95 -0.53 25.35
N GLN A 358 7.90 0.11 25.85
CA GLN A 358 6.64 0.26 25.13
C GLN A 358 6.80 1.13 23.87
N SER A 359 7.55 2.23 23.97
CA SER A 359 7.84 3.11 22.83
C SER A 359 8.61 2.41 21.72
N ILE A 360 9.60 1.59 22.07
CA ILE A 360 10.39 0.78 21.13
C ILE A 360 9.49 -0.22 20.41
N HIS A 361 8.57 -0.88 21.12
CA HIS A 361 7.60 -1.77 20.51
C HIS A 361 6.68 -1.02 19.52
N ASN A 362 6.09 0.10 19.94
CA ASN A 362 5.16 0.89 19.12
C ASN A 362 5.81 1.51 17.88
N ALA A 363 7.11 1.79 17.91
CA ALA A 363 7.89 2.27 16.77
C ALA A 363 8.46 1.13 15.90
N SER A 364 8.21 -0.14 16.23
CA SER A 364 8.77 -1.29 15.52
C SER A 364 7.85 -1.85 14.43
N ARG A 365 8.38 -2.79 13.64
CA ARG A 365 7.59 -3.61 12.70
C ARG A 365 6.54 -4.48 13.40
N ARG A 366 6.70 -4.72 14.71
CA ARG A 366 5.85 -5.58 15.54
C ARG A 366 4.79 -4.82 16.32
N LYS A 367 4.58 -3.52 16.04
CA LYS A 367 3.61 -2.63 16.72
C LYS A 367 2.15 -3.12 16.74
N ASN A 368 1.78 -4.00 15.81
CA ASN A 368 0.44 -4.58 15.72
C ASN A 368 0.35 -5.95 16.44
N GLY A 369 1.48 -6.48 16.91
CA GLY A 369 1.56 -7.71 17.68
C GLY A 369 1.40 -7.48 19.18
N PRO A 370 1.38 -8.54 19.99
CA PRO A 370 1.28 -8.43 21.45
C PRO A 370 2.51 -7.74 22.05
N PHE A 371 2.28 -6.90 23.06
CA PHE A 371 3.31 -6.44 23.99
C PHE A 371 3.06 -7.08 25.36
N VAL A 372 3.97 -7.94 25.80
CA VAL A 372 3.82 -8.70 27.04
C VAL A 372 4.88 -8.22 28.02
N ALA A 373 4.47 -7.64 29.14
CA ALA A 373 5.39 -7.17 30.18
C ALA A 373 5.35 -8.08 31.41
N ILE A 374 6.51 -8.35 31.99
CA ILE A 374 6.65 -9.02 33.27
C ILE A 374 7.82 -8.45 34.06
N ASN A 375 7.59 -8.19 35.34
CA ASN A 375 8.65 -7.83 36.27
C ASN A 375 9.17 -9.10 36.96
N CYS A 376 10.46 -9.40 36.74
CA CYS A 376 11.10 -10.61 37.26
C CYS A 376 11.30 -10.62 38.78
N ALA A 377 11.27 -9.46 39.44
CA ALA A 377 11.41 -9.35 40.89
C ALA A 377 10.08 -9.52 41.64
N ALA A 378 8.95 -9.33 40.95
CA ALA A 378 7.62 -9.31 41.58
C ALA A 378 7.09 -10.69 41.95
N LEU A 379 7.63 -11.77 41.38
CA LEU A 379 7.11 -13.13 41.53
C LEU A 379 8.15 -14.08 42.13
N PRO A 380 7.73 -15.02 43.00
CA PRO A 380 8.59 -16.13 43.42
C PRO A 380 9.05 -16.99 42.23
N GLU A 381 10.22 -17.64 42.34
CA GLU A 381 10.86 -18.39 41.25
C GLU A 381 9.92 -19.37 40.54
N ASN A 382 9.23 -20.25 41.29
CA ASN A 382 8.31 -21.24 40.71
C ASN A 382 7.14 -20.60 39.95
N LEU A 383 6.64 -19.47 40.46
CA LEU A 383 5.54 -18.76 39.81
C LEU A 383 6.04 -18.03 38.55
N LEU A 384 7.19 -17.37 38.64
CA LEU A 384 7.86 -16.73 37.51
C LEU A 384 8.14 -17.73 36.39
N GLU A 385 8.61 -18.93 36.73
CA GLU A 385 8.83 -20.02 35.77
C GLU A 385 7.54 -20.41 35.05
N SER A 386 6.46 -20.63 35.82
CA SER A 386 5.16 -21.03 35.29
C SER A 386 4.48 -19.94 34.46
N GLU A 387 4.71 -18.66 34.78
CA GLU A 387 4.23 -17.54 33.97
C GLU A 387 5.03 -17.43 32.66
N LEU A 388 6.37 -17.44 32.72
CA LEU A 388 7.20 -17.27 31.53
C LEU A 388 7.02 -18.40 30.51
N PHE A 389 7.07 -19.65 30.96
CA PHE A 389 7.17 -20.82 30.09
C PHE A 389 5.88 -21.64 30.01
N GLY A 390 4.90 -21.40 30.89
CA GLY A 390 3.67 -22.19 30.95
C GLY A 390 3.88 -23.57 31.55
N TYR A 391 2.78 -24.32 31.70
CA TYR A 391 2.80 -25.68 32.24
C TYR A 391 1.80 -26.59 31.53
N ALA A 392 2.16 -27.87 31.42
CA ALA A 392 1.25 -28.91 30.93
C ALA A 392 0.26 -29.37 32.00
N GLU A 393 -0.80 -30.03 31.57
CA GLU A 393 -1.76 -30.66 32.49
C GLU A 393 -1.04 -31.68 33.38
N GLY A 394 -1.29 -31.64 34.69
CA GLY A 394 -0.67 -32.56 35.64
C GLY A 394 0.79 -32.24 36.03
N ALA A 395 1.36 -31.12 35.59
CA ALA A 395 2.75 -30.76 35.89
C ALA A 395 3.05 -30.60 37.40
N PHE A 396 2.07 -30.19 38.20
CA PHE A 396 2.15 -30.09 39.66
C PHE A 396 0.76 -30.18 40.30
N THR A 397 0.71 -30.33 41.62
CA THR A 397 -0.55 -30.37 42.40
C THR A 397 -1.29 -29.03 42.29
N GLY A 398 -2.46 -29.02 41.63
CA GLY A 398 -3.23 -27.81 41.37
C GLY A 398 -3.10 -27.23 39.95
N ALA A 399 -2.37 -27.92 39.05
CA ALA A 399 -2.36 -27.56 37.63
C ALA A 399 -3.78 -27.61 37.03
N ARG A 400 -4.16 -26.57 36.27
CA ARG A 400 -5.46 -26.51 35.59
C ARG A 400 -5.56 -27.61 34.53
N LYS A 401 -6.77 -28.20 34.37
CA LYS A 401 -7.09 -29.10 33.25
C LYS A 401 -6.83 -28.36 31.92
N GLY A 402 -6.07 -28.97 31.02
CA GLY A 402 -5.60 -28.36 29.76
C GLY A 402 -4.31 -27.54 29.85
N GLY A 403 -3.71 -27.36 31.04
CA GLY A 403 -2.47 -26.60 31.22
C GLY A 403 -2.64 -25.07 31.11
N LYS A 404 -1.52 -24.34 31.06
CA LYS A 404 -1.47 -22.88 30.87
C LYS A 404 -0.35 -22.51 29.90
N ALA A 405 -0.65 -21.69 28.90
CA ALA A 405 0.36 -21.15 27.98
C ALA A 405 1.25 -20.12 28.69
N GLY A 406 2.55 -20.12 28.38
CA GLY A 406 3.50 -19.17 28.93
C GLY A 406 3.45 -17.78 28.27
N LEU A 407 4.00 -16.76 28.92
CA LEU A 407 4.11 -15.41 28.39
C LEU A 407 4.91 -15.35 27.09
N PHE A 408 5.92 -16.21 26.90
CA PHE A 408 6.63 -16.30 25.62
C PHE A 408 5.73 -16.81 24.48
N GLU A 409 4.80 -17.74 24.75
CA GLU A 409 3.82 -18.17 23.77
C GLU A 409 2.84 -17.02 23.45
N LEU A 410 2.41 -16.28 24.47
CA LEU A 410 1.53 -15.13 24.31
C LEU A 410 2.18 -13.96 23.56
N ALA A 411 3.50 -13.82 23.66
CA ALA A 411 4.27 -12.78 22.98
C ALA A 411 4.64 -13.14 21.52
N HIS A 412 4.22 -14.31 21.02
CA HIS A 412 4.52 -14.75 19.66
C HIS A 412 4.06 -13.73 18.60
N GLY A 413 4.94 -13.39 17.65
CA GLY A 413 4.71 -12.34 16.65
C GLY A 413 4.83 -10.90 17.19
N GLY A 414 5.09 -10.75 18.49
CA GLY A 414 5.15 -9.47 19.20
C GLY A 414 6.46 -9.27 19.97
N THR A 415 6.35 -8.67 21.16
CA THR A 415 7.48 -8.31 22.02
C THR A 415 7.21 -8.73 23.46
N ILE A 416 8.24 -9.30 24.11
CA ILE A 416 8.26 -9.52 25.56
C ILE A 416 9.21 -8.52 26.22
N PHE A 417 8.72 -7.85 27.26
CA PHE A 417 9.47 -6.94 28.10
C PHE A 417 9.74 -7.61 29.46
N LEU A 418 11.02 -7.83 29.75
CA LEU A 418 11.51 -8.42 31.00
C LEU A 418 12.10 -7.31 31.86
N ASP A 419 11.30 -6.78 32.79
CA ASP A 419 11.77 -5.78 33.75
C ASP A 419 12.51 -6.44 34.92
N GLU A 420 13.51 -5.74 35.43
CA GLU A 420 14.42 -6.21 36.48
C GLU A 420 15.08 -7.56 36.16
N ILE A 421 15.60 -7.74 34.94
CA ILE A 421 16.24 -9.00 34.50
C ILE A 421 17.40 -9.44 35.41
N GLY A 422 18.05 -8.50 36.09
CA GLY A 422 19.10 -8.79 37.08
C GLY A 422 18.62 -9.57 38.31
N GLU A 423 17.31 -9.57 38.60
CA GLU A 423 16.73 -10.34 39.71
C GLU A 423 16.31 -11.75 39.29
N MET A 424 16.48 -12.13 38.01
CA MET A 424 16.09 -13.45 37.53
C MET A 424 16.94 -14.56 38.17
N PRO A 425 16.32 -15.58 38.77
CA PRO A 425 17.04 -16.72 39.35
C PRO A 425 17.93 -17.46 38.34
N PRO A 426 19.10 -18.00 38.74
CA PRO A 426 20.06 -18.65 37.82
C PRO A 426 19.47 -19.82 37.01
N GLY A 427 18.52 -20.58 37.60
CA GLY A 427 17.81 -21.65 36.91
C GLY A 427 17.04 -21.14 35.69
N LEU A 428 16.34 -20.01 35.85
CA LEU A 428 15.54 -19.38 34.80
C LEU A 428 16.40 -18.67 33.75
N GLN A 429 17.56 -18.13 34.13
CA GLN A 429 18.53 -17.56 33.18
C GLN A 429 18.94 -18.59 32.11
N SER A 430 19.12 -19.85 32.52
CA SER A 430 19.48 -20.95 31.61
C SER A 430 18.35 -21.28 30.63
N LYS A 431 17.08 -21.22 31.09
CA LYS A 431 15.90 -21.43 30.23
C LYS A 431 15.70 -20.26 29.26
N LEU A 432 15.84 -19.02 29.74
CA LEU A 432 15.77 -17.82 28.91
C LEU A 432 16.82 -17.85 27.79
N LEU A 433 18.06 -18.25 28.12
CA LEU A 433 19.12 -18.40 27.12
C LEU A 433 18.72 -19.34 25.98
N ARG A 434 18.11 -20.49 26.31
CA ARG A 434 17.61 -21.43 25.29
C ARG A 434 16.52 -20.81 24.43
N VAL A 435 15.58 -20.06 25.02
CA VAL A 435 14.56 -19.35 24.23
C VAL A 435 15.18 -18.36 23.25
N ILE A 436 16.17 -17.58 23.69
CA ILE A 436 16.88 -16.60 22.83
C ILE A 436 17.64 -17.30 21.69
N GLN A 437 18.31 -18.41 21.98
CA GLN A 437 19.17 -19.11 21.02
C GLN A 437 18.38 -20.00 20.05
N GLU A 438 17.47 -20.82 20.58
CA GLU A 438 16.76 -21.85 19.82
C GLU A 438 15.43 -21.36 19.25
N ARG A 439 14.93 -20.21 19.72
CA ARG A 439 13.59 -19.68 19.37
C ARG A 439 12.48 -20.69 19.63
N ARG A 440 12.61 -21.42 20.75
CA ARG A 440 11.68 -22.46 21.19
C ARG A 440 11.47 -22.38 22.69
N VAL A 441 10.27 -22.72 23.13
CA VAL A 441 9.87 -22.80 24.54
C VAL A 441 9.39 -24.21 24.85
N MET A 442 9.68 -24.69 26.06
CA MET A 442 9.18 -25.94 26.60
C MET A 442 8.38 -25.63 27.86
N ARG A 443 7.16 -26.17 27.96
CA ARG A 443 6.32 -26.01 29.15
C ARG A 443 6.85 -26.84 30.32
N ILE A 444 6.55 -26.42 31.55
CA ILE A 444 6.86 -27.22 32.73
C ILE A 444 6.10 -28.55 32.67
N GLY A 445 6.80 -29.66 32.86
CA GLY A 445 6.23 -31.01 32.84
C GLY A 445 5.90 -31.54 31.44
N ASP A 446 6.36 -30.86 30.38
CA ASP A 446 6.16 -31.23 28.98
C ASP A 446 7.53 -31.47 28.32
N ASP A 447 7.57 -32.31 27.28
CA ASP A 447 8.75 -32.53 26.44
C ASP A 447 8.62 -31.86 25.05
N ARG A 448 7.44 -31.30 24.76
CA ARG A 448 7.15 -30.63 23.51
C ARG A 448 7.86 -29.28 23.40
N LEU A 449 8.65 -29.13 22.33
CA LEU A 449 9.24 -27.85 21.93
C LEU A 449 8.27 -27.04 21.06
N ILE A 450 7.95 -25.82 21.50
CA ILE A 450 7.04 -24.89 20.82
C ILE A 450 7.86 -23.77 20.19
N PRO A 451 7.86 -23.62 18.85
CA PRO A 451 8.59 -22.53 18.20
C PRO A 451 7.94 -21.16 18.52
N VAL A 452 8.77 -20.18 18.87
CA VAL A 452 8.33 -18.82 19.20
C VAL A 452 9.13 -17.77 18.42
N ASP A 453 8.45 -16.78 17.85
CA ASP A 453 9.08 -15.61 17.24
C ASP A 453 8.76 -14.37 18.07
N VAL A 454 9.66 -14.02 18.99
CA VAL A 454 9.45 -12.96 19.98
C VAL A 454 10.63 -12.02 19.97
N ARG A 455 10.36 -10.71 19.90
CA ARG A 455 11.37 -9.69 20.17
C ARG A 455 11.52 -9.53 21.69
N ILE A 456 12.76 -9.48 22.17
CA ILE A 456 13.03 -9.36 23.60
C ILE A 456 13.56 -7.97 23.92
N ILE A 457 12.98 -7.34 24.93
CA ILE A 457 13.47 -6.11 25.55
C ILE A 457 13.67 -6.42 27.03
N CYS A 458 14.87 -6.19 27.55
CA CYS A 458 15.21 -6.39 28.94
C CYS A 458 15.46 -5.03 29.61
N ALA A 459 15.13 -4.90 30.89
CA ALA A 459 15.47 -3.74 31.70
C ALA A 459 16.13 -4.14 33.01
N THR A 460 17.08 -3.33 33.48
CA THR A 460 17.73 -3.52 34.79
C THR A 460 18.24 -2.19 35.34
N ASN A 461 18.30 -2.09 36.67
CA ASN A 461 18.98 -1.03 37.43
C ASN A 461 20.30 -1.53 38.05
N ARG A 462 20.64 -2.81 37.92
CA ARG A 462 21.86 -3.42 38.44
C ARG A 462 22.94 -3.56 37.37
N GLU A 463 24.19 -3.39 37.78
CA GLU A 463 25.36 -3.62 36.94
C GLU A 463 25.59 -5.12 36.71
N LEU A 464 25.10 -5.62 35.57
CA LEU A 464 25.15 -7.07 35.25
C LEU A 464 26.58 -7.60 35.19
N VAL A 465 27.56 -6.79 34.79
CA VAL A 465 28.97 -7.19 34.72
C VAL A 465 29.52 -7.52 36.11
N GLU A 466 29.12 -6.79 37.14
CA GLU A 466 29.49 -7.11 38.53
C GLU A 466 28.77 -8.36 39.02
N MET A 467 27.51 -8.54 38.64
CA MET A 467 26.74 -9.74 38.98
C MET A 467 27.33 -11.01 38.38
N ILE A 468 27.93 -10.92 37.18
CA ILE A 468 28.69 -12.02 36.57
C ILE A 468 29.91 -12.38 37.42
N LYS A 469 30.70 -11.37 37.85
CA LYS A 469 31.86 -11.60 38.74
C LYS A 469 31.47 -12.25 40.06
N GLN A 470 30.26 -11.97 40.55
CA GLN A 470 29.70 -12.57 41.77
C GLN A 470 29.03 -13.93 41.55
N GLY A 471 28.99 -14.45 40.32
CA GLY A 471 28.32 -15.72 39.99
C GLY A 471 26.79 -15.68 40.07
N LYS A 472 26.18 -14.49 40.15
CA LYS A 472 24.72 -14.30 40.25
C LYS A 472 24.05 -14.16 38.88
N PHE A 473 24.81 -13.84 37.84
CA PHE A 473 24.31 -13.71 36.48
C PHE A 473 25.21 -14.45 35.51
N ARG A 474 24.63 -15.15 34.53
CA ARG A 474 25.40 -15.91 33.55
C ARG A 474 25.99 -15.01 32.47
N GLU A 475 27.27 -15.21 32.20
CA GLU A 475 28.01 -14.47 31.18
C GLU A 475 27.46 -14.73 29.75
N ASP A 476 27.09 -15.97 29.44
CA ASP A 476 26.55 -16.35 28.13
C ASP A 476 25.19 -15.69 27.82
N LEU A 477 24.33 -15.54 28.83
CA LEU A 477 23.07 -14.80 28.72
C LEU A 477 23.31 -13.31 28.52
N PHE A 478 24.25 -12.71 29.26
CA PHE A 478 24.58 -11.30 29.14
C PHE A 478 24.92 -10.90 27.71
N TYR A 479 25.81 -11.64 27.03
CA TYR A 479 26.18 -11.33 25.63
C TYR A 479 25.01 -11.50 24.65
N ARG A 480 23.98 -12.29 24.97
CA ARG A 480 22.79 -12.47 24.13
C ARG A 480 21.72 -11.40 24.33
N ILE A 481 21.65 -10.81 25.53
CA ILE A 481 20.72 -9.72 25.81
C ILE A 481 21.32 -8.34 25.56
N ASN A 482 22.64 -8.18 25.74
CA ASN A 482 23.35 -6.92 25.56
C ASN A 482 23.81 -6.70 24.10
N VAL A 483 22.88 -6.82 23.15
CA VAL A 483 23.16 -6.58 21.72
C VAL A 483 23.00 -5.10 21.38
N LEU A 484 21.88 -4.50 21.80
CA LEU A 484 21.61 -3.08 21.65
C LEU A 484 21.36 -2.48 23.04
N GLN A 485 22.29 -1.66 23.54
CA GLN A 485 22.22 -1.09 24.88
C GLN A 485 21.69 0.34 24.86
N ILE A 486 20.72 0.63 25.73
CA ILE A 486 20.19 1.97 25.99
C ILE A 486 20.48 2.30 27.44
N ASN A 487 21.22 3.37 27.69
CA ASN A 487 21.51 3.85 29.04
C ASN A 487 20.68 5.10 29.32
N ILE A 488 19.71 4.99 30.23
CA ILE A 488 18.86 6.12 30.61
C ILE A 488 19.56 6.90 31.74
N PRO A 489 19.94 8.17 31.52
CA PRO A 489 20.59 8.97 32.54
C PRO A 489 19.67 9.24 33.74
N PRO A 490 20.20 9.23 34.97
CA PRO A 490 19.44 9.61 36.15
C PRO A 490 19.07 11.10 36.11
N LEU A 491 18.00 11.49 36.78
CA LEU A 491 17.44 12.84 36.76
C LEU A 491 18.46 13.91 37.22
N ARG A 492 19.37 13.54 38.13
CA ARG A 492 20.48 14.43 38.56
C ARG A 492 21.43 14.83 37.45
N GLU A 493 21.52 14.05 36.38
CA GLU A 493 22.39 14.34 35.23
C GLU A 493 21.67 15.08 34.09
N ARG A 494 20.36 15.32 34.23
CA ARG A 494 19.46 15.97 33.25
C ARG A 494 18.51 16.95 33.93
N LYS A 495 19.07 17.85 34.73
CA LYS A 495 18.30 18.82 35.55
C LYS A 495 17.44 19.76 34.73
N GLU A 496 17.79 19.99 33.47
CA GLU A 496 17.03 20.78 32.51
C GLU A 496 15.63 20.19 32.27
N ASP A 497 15.48 18.87 32.39
CA ASP A 497 14.18 18.20 32.22
C ASP A 497 13.16 18.64 33.28
N LEU A 498 13.61 19.17 34.44
CA LEU A 498 12.71 19.68 35.47
C LEU A 498 11.82 20.80 34.94
N ASP A 499 12.33 21.62 34.02
CA ASP A 499 11.61 22.78 33.48
C ASP A 499 10.36 22.36 32.67
N VAL A 500 10.32 21.11 32.17
CA VAL A 500 9.17 20.54 31.44
C VAL A 500 8.39 19.50 32.25
N LEU A 501 9.09 18.68 33.05
CA LEU A 501 8.47 17.64 33.88
C LEU A 501 7.61 18.23 34.99
N VAL A 502 8.08 19.28 35.63
CA VAL A 502 7.38 19.86 36.79
C VAL A 502 6.06 20.51 36.38
N PRO A 503 5.98 21.38 35.34
CA PRO A 503 4.70 21.88 34.85
C PRO A 503 3.75 20.77 34.40
N HIS A 504 4.29 19.70 33.80
CA HIS A 504 3.49 18.54 33.40
C HIS A 504 2.81 17.88 34.61
N PHE A 505 3.57 17.58 35.68
CA PHE A 505 3.00 16.96 36.87
C PHE A 505 2.04 17.90 37.62
N ILE A 506 2.33 19.19 37.71
CA ILE A 506 1.38 20.16 38.29
C ILE A 506 0.06 20.14 37.53
N LYS A 507 0.12 20.19 36.19
CA LYS A 507 -1.09 20.12 35.38
C LYS A 507 -1.86 18.83 35.62
N LYS A 508 -1.14 17.69 35.73
CA LYS A 508 -1.73 16.38 36.01
C LYS A 508 -2.47 16.35 37.35
N TYR A 509 -1.88 16.87 38.43
CA TYR A 509 -2.43 16.73 39.79
C TYR A 509 -3.32 17.90 40.23
N SER A 510 -3.11 19.11 39.72
CA SER A 510 -3.98 20.27 40.01
C SER A 510 -5.45 19.99 39.67
N LEU A 511 -5.69 19.38 38.50
CA LEU A 511 -7.01 18.93 38.06
C LEU A 511 -7.63 17.91 39.02
N GLY A 512 -6.85 16.94 39.50
CA GLY A 512 -7.31 15.89 40.42
C GLY A 512 -7.67 16.41 41.81
N CYS A 513 -6.99 17.46 42.27
CA CYS A 513 -7.25 18.08 43.58
C CYS A 513 -8.35 19.16 43.56
N GLY A 514 -8.92 19.49 42.40
CA GLY A 514 -9.89 20.58 42.26
C GLY A 514 -9.32 21.97 42.57
N LYS A 515 -7.98 22.13 42.52
CA LYS A 515 -7.26 23.38 42.80
C LYS A 515 -6.67 23.96 41.53
N TYR A 516 -6.65 25.28 41.39
CA TYR A 516 -6.01 25.96 40.27
C TYR A 516 -4.57 26.36 40.62
N ILE A 517 -3.62 25.46 40.38
CA ILE A 517 -2.19 25.67 40.64
C ILE A 517 -1.49 26.04 39.34
N ASN A 518 -0.92 27.24 39.28
CA ASN A 518 -0.34 27.86 38.09
C ASN A 518 1.16 27.56 37.91
N GLY A 519 1.82 26.95 38.89
CA GLY A 519 3.24 26.64 38.83
C GLY A 519 3.95 26.68 40.18
N LEU A 520 5.27 26.87 40.13
CA LEU A 520 6.13 27.03 41.31
C LEU A 520 6.63 28.46 41.42
N THR A 521 6.99 28.86 42.63
CA THR A 521 7.88 30.00 42.81
C THR A 521 9.28 29.70 42.24
N SER A 522 10.01 30.72 41.78
CA SER A 522 11.38 30.54 41.29
C SER A 522 12.29 29.91 42.34
N ARG A 523 12.11 30.28 43.61
CA ARG A 523 12.86 29.70 44.75
C ARG A 523 12.59 28.21 44.92
N ALA A 524 11.35 27.76 44.72
CA ALA A 524 10.99 26.35 44.79
C ALA A 524 11.58 25.55 43.63
N MET A 525 11.63 26.10 42.41
CA MET A 525 12.31 25.49 41.27
C MET A 525 13.83 25.38 41.52
N ASP A 526 14.47 26.46 41.97
CA ASP A 526 15.91 26.45 42.29
C ASP A 526 16.22 25.43 43.40
N PHE A 527 15.33 25.32 44.40
CA PHE A 527 15.44 24.30 45.44
C PHE A 527 15.39 22.88 44.85
N LEU A 528 14.42 22.56 43.99
CA LEU A 528 14.35 21.24 43.30
C LEU A 528 15.61 20.94 42.47
N LYS A 529 16.22 21.95 41.85
CA LYS A 529 17.47 21.79 41.08
C LYS A 529 18.64 21.33 41.97
N THR A 530 18.63 21.62 43.27
CA THR A 530 19.69 21.17 44.20
C THR A 530 19.59 19.71 44.68
N PHE A 531 18.47 19.02 44.48
CA PHE A 531 18.27 17.63 44.94
C PHE A 531 19.04 16.61 44.10
N ASN A 532 19.26 15.39 44.61
CA ASN A 532 19.86 14.31 43.81
C ASN A 532 18.83 13.35 43.19
N PHE A 533 17.58 13.39 43.64
CA PHE A 533 16.49 12.51 43.20
C PHE A 533 16.89 11.02 43.09
N PRO A 534 17.23 10.34 44.21
CA PRO A 534 17.51 8.90 44.20
C PRO A 534 16.40 8.04 43.58
N GLY A 535 15.12 8.44 43.69
CA GLY A 535 13.98 7.80 43.02
C GLY A 535 13.64 8.40 41.65
N ASN A 536 14.52 9.25 41.10
CA ASN A 536 14.45 9.86 39.79
C ASN A 536 13.09 10.54 39.52
N VAL A 537 12.46 10.28 38.37
CA VAL A 537 11.22 10.94 37.96
C VAL A 537 10.05 10.51 38.83
N ARG A 538 10.03 9.26 39.33
CA ARG A 538 8.99 8.75 40.25
C ARG A 538 8.99 9.51 41.58
N GLU A 539 10.18 9.83 42.10
CA GLU A 539 10.31 10.67 43.28
C GLU A 539 9.87 12.11 43.02
N LEU A 540 10.31 12.71 41.91
CA LEU A 540 9.86 14.05 41.52
C LEU A 540 8.33 14.12 41.41
N GLU A 541 7.71 13.14 40.74
CA GLU A 541 6.26 13.05 40.60
C GLU A 541 5.58 13.02 41.98
N SER A 542 6.08 12.18 42.89
CA SER A 542 5.55 12.07 44.25
C SER A 542 5.69 13.37 45.05
N ILE A 543 6.82 14.09 44.88
CA ILE A 543 7.05 15.39 45.52
C ILE A 543 6.04 16.42 45.01
N ILE A 544 5.84 16.50 43.70
CA ILE A 544 4.91 17.46 43.09
C ILE A 544 3.45 17.13 43.43
N GLU A 545 3.07 15.86 43.44
CA GLU A 545 1.74 15.41 43.85
C GLU A 545 1.42 15.85 45.29
N ARG A 546 2.34 15.58 46.23
CA ARG A 546 2.18 16.05 47.62
C ARG A 546 2.15 17.56 47.74
N ALA A 547 3.03 18.26 47.03
CA ALA A 547 3.06 19.71 47.04
C ALA A 547 1.73 20.30 46.50
N CYS A 548 1.12 19.69 45.48
CA CYS A 548 -0.21 20.09 45.00
C CYS A 548 -1.30 19.90 46.05
N ALA A 549 -1.23 18.79 46.81
CA ALA A 549 -2.18 18.53 47.89
C ALA A 549 -2.05 19.55 49.04
N LEU A 550 -0.82 19.88 49.43
CA LEU A 550 -0.51 20.78 50.55
C LEU A 550 -0.67 22.27 50.20
N CYS A 551 -0.50 22.65 48.93
CA CYS A 551 -0.57 24.05 48.51
C CYS A 551 -1.96 24.65 48.79
N GLU A 552 -2.01 25.71 49.58
CA GLU A 552 -3.23 26.48 49.86
C GLU A 552 -3.48 27.62 48.86
N GLY A 553 -2.46 27.97 48.05
CA GLY A 553 -2.49 29.06 47.07
C GLY A 553 -2.48 28.60 45.61
N THR A 554 -2.14 29.53 44.70
CA THR A 554 -2.03 29.27 43.25
C THR A 554 -0.60 28.93 42.81
N LEU A 555 0.39 29.04 43.69
CA LEU A 555 1.80 28.74 43.41
C LEU A 555 2.37 27.87 44.54
N ILE A 556 3.04 26.79 44.16
CA ILE A 556 3.77 25.93 45.09
C ILE A 556 5.07 26.63 45.49
N ASP A 557 5.32 26.76 46.80
CA ASP A 557 6.53 27.35 47.34
C ASP A 557 7.43 26.31 48.02
N VAL A 558 8.63 26.72 48.44
CA VAL A 558 9.65 25.86 49.08
C VAL A 558 9.08 25.13 50.31
N GLY A 559 8.18 25.76 51.05
CA GLY A 559 7.53 25.18 52.23
C GLY A 559 6.75 23.90 51.92
N ASP A 560 6.00 23.90 50.82
CA ASP A 560 5.16 22.78 50.39
C ASP A 560 6.01 21.56 49.97
N ILE A 561 7.21 21.81 49.44
CA ILE A 561 8.16 20.78 49.01
C ILE A 561 8.93 20.20 50.21
N ARG A 562 9.31 21.06 51.18
CA ARG A 562 10.16 20.67 52.32
C ARG A 562 9.52 19.67 53.28
N PHE A 563 8.19 19.54 53.30
CA PHE A 563 7.52 18.51 54.10
C PHE A 563 7.96 17.09 53.72
N TYR A 564 8.44 16.88 52.48
CA TYR A 564 9.03 15.60 52.06
C TYR A 564 10.30 15.22 52.85
N GLN A 565 11.11 16.19 53.27
CA GLN A 565 12.38 15.91 53.97
C GLN A 565 12.20 15.51 55.43
N ARG A 566 11.12 15.94 56.10
CA ARG A 566 10.94 15.66 57.54
C ARG A 566 10.74 14.18 57.85
N GLU A 567 10.29 13.37 56.90
CA GLU A 567 10.08 11.92 57.11
C GLU A 567 11.33 11.08 56.82
N GLU A 568 12.23 11.50 55.92
CA GLU A 568 13.50 10.77 55.68
C GLU A 568 14.61 11.12 56.67
N SER A 569 14.58 12.30 57.31
CA SER A 569 15.56 12.69 58.31
C SER A 569 15.49 11.92 59.64
N ASP A 570 14.50 11.04 59.83
CA ASP A 570 14.40 10.11 60.98
C ASP A 570 14.95 8.71 60.69
N VAL A 571 15.48 8.45 59.49
CA VAL A 571 16.28 7.26 59.22
C VAL A 571 17.75 7.62 59.42
N MET A 572 18.22 7.43 60.66
CA MET A 572 19.60 7.50 61.16
C MET A 572 20.70 7.80 60.11
N PRO A 573 21.53 8.84 60.29
CA PRO A 573 22.81 8.84 59.60
C PRO A 573 23.61 7.63 60.10
N LYS A 574 23.93 6.70 59.20
CA LYS A 574 25.09 5.82 59.40
C LYS A 574 26.30 6.75 59.50
N MET A 575 26.68 7.11 60.72
CA MET A 575 28.05 7.50 60.99
C MET A 575 28.91 6.34 60.53
N GLU A 576 29.84 6.65 59.63
CA GLU A 576 30.98 5.81 59.33
C GLU A 576 31.56 5.26 60.63
N SER A 577 31.96 3.99 60.60
CA SER A 577 32.70 3.32 61.66
C SER A 577 34.04 4.03 61.89
N HIS A 578 34.01 5.11 62.65
CA HIS A 578 35.15 5.56 63.42
C HIS A 578 35.07 4.91 64.79
N ASP A 579 36.20 4.33 65.19
CA ASP A 579 36.47 3.71 66.49
C ASP A 579 35.54 4.19 67.61
N ILE A 580 34.72 3.28 68.15
CA ILE A 580 34.04 3.52 69.42
C ILE A 580 35.13 3.58 70.49
N LYS A 581 35.63 4.79 70.75
CA LYS A 581 36.49 5.05 71.90
C LYS A 581 35.70 4.73 73.17
N PRO A 582 36.33 4.10 74.19
CA PRO A 582 35.69 3.89 75.47
C PRO A 582 35.11 5.19 76.03
N LEU A 583 33.95 5.12 76.66
CA LEU A 583 33.23 6.28 77.20
C LEU A 583 34.12 7.14 78.12
N GLU A 584 35.06 6.48 78.81
CA GLU A 584 36.07 7.09 79.68
C GLU A 584 37.05 8.00 78.92
N GLU A 585 37.40 7.65 77.69
CA GLU A 585 38.35 8.41 76.86
C GLU A 585 37.69 9.64 76.24
N ILE A 586 36.43 9.51 75.81
CA ILE A 586 35.59 10.62 75.35
C ILE A 586 35.37 11.61 76.50
N GLU A 587 35.02 11.11 77.68
CA GLU A 587 34.80 11.94 78.87
C GLU A 587 36.08 12.68 79.28
N ARG A 588 37.24 12.03 79.21
CA ARG A 588 38.54 12.65 79.50
C ARG A 588 38.87 13.78 78.51
N GLU A 589 38.70 13.55 77.21
CA GLU A 589 38.92 14.57 76.18
C GLU A 589 37.98 15.77 76.38
N TYR A 590 36.71 15.51 76.71
CA TYR A 590 35.71 16.57 76.93
C TYR A 590 36.01 17.40 78.18
N ILE A 591 36.40 16.75 79.28
CA ILE A 591 36.83 17.42 80.52
C ILE A 591 38.07 18.28 80.27
N ALA A 592 39.08 17.76 79.56
CA ALA A 592 40.29 18.50 79.22
C ALA A 592 39.99 19.73 78.34
N LYS A 593 39.08 19.59 77.37
CA LYS A 593 38.62 20.69 76.51
C LYS A 593 37.87 21.76 77.31
N ALA A 594 37.00 21.37 78.23
CA ALA A 594 36.27 22.30 79.08
C ALA A 594 37.18 23.08 80.03
N ILE A 595 38.23 22.45 80.59
CA ILE A 595 39.23 23.11 81.42
C ILE A 595 40.06 24.11 80.60
N ARG A 596 40.43 23.75 79.36
CA ARG A 596 41.18 24.63 78.46
C ARG A 596 40.35 25.87 78.06
N LEU A 597 39.07 25.68 77.74
CA LEU A 597 38.12 26.76 77.43
C LEU A 597 37.69 27.60 78.64
N ALA A 598 38.00 27.11 79.86
CA ALA A 598 37.80 27.83 81.11
C ALA A 598 39.12 28.43 81.65
N GLY A 599 40.20 28.41 80.87
CA GLY A 599 41.49 29.00 81.25
C GLY A 599 42.12 28.39 82.51
N GLY A 600 41.82 27.12 82.82
CA GLY A 600 42.30 26.44 84.04
C GLY A 600 41.42 26.64 85.28
N ASN A 601 40.33 27.41 85.21
CA ASN A 601 39.41 27.57 86.33
C ASN A 601 38.43 26.38 86.45
N LEU A 602 38.68 25.51 87.45
CA LEU A 602 37.90 24.29 87.69
C LEU A 602 36.42 24.56 88.02
N SER A 603 36.09 25.68 88.67
CA SER A 603 34.69 26.01 89.00
C SER A 603 33.90 26.38 87.76
N GLU A 604 34.54 27.11 86.84
CA GLU A 604 33.95 27.52 85.57
C GLU A 604 33.85 26.36 84.57
N ALA A 605 34.86 25.48 84.54
CA ALA A 605 34.82 24.23 83.77
C ALA A 605 33.69 23.31 84.25
N ALA A 606 33.53 23.15 85.57
CA ALA A 606 32.47 22.33 86.16
C ALA A 606 31.06 22.89 85.82
N ARG A 607 30.89 24.21 85.90
CA ARG A 607 29.64 24.89 85.50
C ARG A 607 29.31 24.66 84.02
N LYS A 608 30.29 24.79 83.12
CA LYS A 608 30.11 24.55 81.68
C LYS A 608 29.81 23.07 81.36
N LEU A 609 30.34 22.15 82.17
CA LEU A 609 30.08 20.71 82.06
C LEU A 609 28.78 20.26 82.76
N GLY A 610 28.09 21.16 83.47
CA GLY A 610 26.86 20.80 84.21
C GLY A 610 27.09 19.89 85.41
N VAL A 611 28.32 19.82 85.94
CA VAL A 611 28.69 18.96 87.08
C VAL A 611 29.15 19.79 88.28
N ASN A 612 29.01 19.22 89.48
CA ASN A 612 29.56 19.84 90.67
C ASN A 612 31.10 19.82 90.64
N ARG A 613 31.73 20.86 91.21
CA ARG A 613 33.20 21.02 91.26
C ARG A 613 33.90 19.80 91.89
N THR A 614 33.29 19.20 92.91
CA THR A 614 33.77 17.99 93.59
C THR A 614 33.72 16.75 92.67
N THR A 615 32.71 16.64 91.81
CA THR A 615 32.59 15.57 90.80
C THR A 615 33.68 15.70 89.72
N LEU A 616 33.95 16.92 89.25
CA LEU A 616 35.03 17.19 88.29
C LEU A 616 36.41 16.85 88.88
N TRP A 617 36.65 17.21 90.15
CA TRP A 617 37.90 16.90 90.83
C TRP A 617 38.10 15.40 91.05
N ARG A 618 37.04 14.66 91.39
CA ARG A 618 37.06 13.20 91.52
C ARG A 618 37.44 12.52 90.19
N LYS A 619 36.78 12.93 89.09
CA LYS A 619 37.08 12.40 87.74
C LYS A 619 38.49 12.74 87.27
N LEU A 620 39.05 13.90 87.63
CA LEU A 620 40.46 14.24 87.34
C LEU A 620 41.46 13.37 88.11
N LYS A 621 41.11 12.91 89.31
CA LYS A 621 41.98 12.10 90.17
C LYS A 621 41.95 10.61 89.79
N GLU A 622 40.79 10.10 89.39
CA GLU A 622 40.63 8.76 88.82
C GLU A 622 41.41 8.62 87.49
N ASN A 623 41.54 9.71 86.73
CA ASN A 623 42.27 9.79 85.47
C ASN A 623 43.80 9.97 85.59
N LYS A 624 44.42 9.86 86.78
CA LYS A 624 45.88 9.99 86.98
C LYS A 624 46.61 8.65 87.22
N LYS A 625 45.92 7.51 87.13
CA LYS A 625 46.53 6.18 87.18
C LYS A 625 46.86 5.66 85.79
#